data_AF-A0A972V1A7-F1
#
_entry.id   AF-A0A972V1A7-F1
#
_cell.length_a   1.000
_cell.length_b   1.000
_cell.length_c   1.000
_cell.angle_alpha   90.00
_cell.angle_beta   90.00
_cell.angle_gamma   90.00
#
_symmetry.space_group_name_H-M   'P 1'
#
loop_
_entity.id
_entity.type
_entity.pdbx_description
1 polymer ?
#
loop_
_entity_poly.entity_id
_entity_poly.type
_entity_poly.pdbx_seq_one_letter_code
_entity_poly.pdbx_strand_id
1 'polypeptide(L)'
;MSKAIPFLILTNEDLLKILNHFAEQAEKDMTVGEVYNACENFCKNNPEQGWNLVDYMKKNNKPKFLINALVGLSVNESEKVFNYTNNLYRTEFITQAIIILGFINYNTIEQVNKTFEKFKEQLKKSVKENIIALSNSLGRLLYQPITAKYNLVSEIFGFISQILNKKIPEAQYNILNNLTFINEKGLYNEYKVKLLKYFYDASYEYKGIIQNLSYYLHDLKNPLIILDFLRNWILNHDEIKDLDDFEYALQDSYTNNPEQFIEEYIKLLIHPKAKIRNTIKTIFKIVILSETNKELWIKSINSLTFKQQKLLFKSLNDYSIDIKDRLTIGSLLIKTHNHNVYKFLLQEFVWLIQDFGSMIKDILDNIVDKNDGMEADFINAFINYYQEITTFWKKKSEVNELNPTLNQTGIFNKFNEIYQKKQNEFFSNYKSDKTSFLNMITKVQIGRGRMFKMGDNSAPGYMSKFETSYIIPRTLMIFPEYYNYSWNKLQNEEWEENDAKTHC
;
A
#
# COMPACT_ATOMS: atom_id res chain seq x y z
N MET A 1 -7.94 35.25 -13.20
CA MET A 1 -9.29 35.83 -13.36
C MET A 1 -10.11 35.80 -12.07
N SER A 2 -9.89 34.84 -11.16
CA SER A 2 -10.40 34.84 -9.77
C SER A 2 -10.18 36.16 -9.00
N LYS A 3 -9.14 36.92 -9.35
CA LYS A 3 -8.86 38.27 -8.82
C LYS A 3 -9.76 39.38 -9.38
N ALA A 4 -10.45 39.18 -10.51
CA ALA A 4 -11.27 40.22 -11.16
C ALA A 4 -12.74 40.17 -10.73
N ILE A 5 -13.29 38.96 -10.51
CA ILE A 5 -14.69 38.75 -10.09
C ILE A 5 -15.08 39.57 -8.84
N PRO A 6 -14.24 39.68 -7.79
CA PRO A 6 -14.55 40.49 -6.59
C PRO A 6 -14.85 41.97 -6.87
N PHE A 7 -14.51 42.50 -8.04
CA PHE A 7 -14.58 43.92 -8.39
C PHE A 7 -15.57 44.24 -9.53
N LEU A 8 -16.28 43.24 -10.07
CA LEU A 8 -17.24 43.44 -11.15
C LEU A 8 -18.63 43.79 -10.59
N ILE A 9 -19.24 44.88 -11.08
CA ILE A 9 -20.64 45.22 -10.80
C ILE A 9 -21.51 44.42 -11.77
N LEU A 10 -22.11 43.33 -11.30
CA LEU A 10 -22.92 42.40 -12.10
C LEU A 10 -24.28 42.17 -11.44
N THR A 11 -25.29 41.81 -12.23
CA THR A 11 -26.54 41.26 -11.66
C THR A 11 -26.28 39.89 -11.05
N ASN A 12 -27.09 39.45 -10.08
CA ASN A 12 -26.95 38.12 -9.49
C ASN A 12 -27.11 36.99 -10.52
N GLU A 13 -27.94 37.21 -11.54
CA GLU A 13 -28.12 36.25 -12.62
C GLU A 13 -26.86 36.11 -13.48
N ASP A 14 -26.27 37.24 -13.88
CA ASP A 14 -25.05 37.26 -14.71
C ASP A 14 -23.85 36.72 -13.94
N LEU A 15 -23.72 37.09 -12.65
CA LEU A 15 -22.69 36.56 -11.78
C LEU A 15 -22.80 35.03 -11.68
N LEU A 16 -24.00 34.49 -11.48
CA LEU A 16 -24.20 33.05 -11.40
C LEU A 16 -23.96 32.34 -12.74
N LYS A 17 -24.33 32.94 -13.88
CA LYS A 17 -24.02 32.41 -15.21
C LYS A 17 -22.51 32.34 -15.45
N ILE A 18 -21.79 33.41 -15.09
CA ILE A 18 -20.33 33.48 -15.21
C ILE A 18 -19.67 32.42 -14.33
N LEU A 19 -20.08 32.31 -13.06
CA LEU A 19 -19.55 31.31 -12.14
C LEU A 19 -19.81 29.88 -12.63
N ASN A 20 -21.02 29.59 -13.13
CA ASN A 20 -21.33 28.26 -13.69
C ASN A 20 -20.49 27.95 -14.92
N HIS A 21 -20.39 28.89 -15.87
CA HIS A 21 -19.58 28.73 -17.07
C HIS A 21 -18.12 28.43 -16.74
N PHE A 22 -17.54 29.17 -15.78
CA PHE A 22 -16.16 28.92 -15.37
C PHE A 22 -16.01 27.62 -14.60
N ALA A 23 -16.98 27.22 -13.77
CA ALA A 23 -16.91 25.92 -13.11
C ALA A 23 -16.95 24.77 -14.14
N GLU A 24 -17.80 24.85 -15.16
CA GLU A 24 -17.88 23.85 -16.24
C GLU A 24 -16.57 23.77 -17.07
N GLN A 25 -15.91 24.91 -17.30
CA GLN A 25 -14.59 24.92 -17.94
C GLN A 25 -13.51 24.35 -17.01
N ALA A 26 -13.50 24.77 -15.75
CA ALA A 26 -12.50 24.40 -14.76
C ALA A 26 -12.62 22.95 -14.28
N GLU A 27 -13.79 22.33 -14.41
CA GLU A 27 -13.99 20.88 -14.19
C GLU A 27 -13.13 20.04 -15.16
N LYS A 28 -12.81 20.56 -16.36
CA LYS A 28 -11.94 19.87 -17.32
C LYS A 28 -10.45 20.01 -17.01
N ASP A 29 -10.06 21.11 -16.38
CA ASP A 29 -8.66 21.47 -16.08
C ASP A 29 -8.30 21.29 -14.59
N MET A 30 -9.17 20.65 -13.80
CA MET A 30 -9.02 20.40 -12.35
C MET A 30 -8.84 21.66 -11.48
N THR A 31 -9.22 22.85 -11.96
CA THR A 31 -9.07 24.15 -11.26
C THR A 31 -10.38 24.65 -10.64
N VAL A 32 -11.45 23.84 -10.63
CA VAL A 32 -12.79 24.24 -10.17
C VAL A 32 -12.81 24.82 -8.75
N GLY A 33 -11.88 24.39 -7.88
CA GLY A 33 -11.70 24.93 -6.53
C GLY A 33 -11.43 26.44 -6.52
N GLU A 34 -10.73 26.98 -7.52
CA GLU A 34 -10.46 28.41 -7.62
C GLU A 34 -11.73 29.23 -7.89
N VAL A 35 -12.68 28.66 -8.63
CA VAL A 35 -13.98 29.30 -8.94
C VAL A 35 -14.83 29.38 -7.68
N TYR A 36 -14.88 28.28 -6.91
CA TYR A 36 -15.56 28.25 -5.60
C TYR A 36 -14.96 29.27 -4.63
N ASN A 37 -13.62 29.36 -4.55
CA ASN A 37 -12.93 30.35 -3.74
C ASN A 37 -13.16 31.79 -4.23
N ALA A 38 -13.33 32.01 -5.53
CA ALA A 38 -13.66 33.32 -6.07
C ALA A 38 -15.05 33.79 -5.63
N CYS A 39 -16.05 32.89 -5.64
CA CYS A 39 -17.38 33.18 -5.11
C CYS A 39 -17.33 33.52 -3.60
N GLU A 40 -16.59 32.72 -2.82
CA GLU A 40 -16.41 32.96 -1.39
C GLU A 40 -15.80 34.35 -1.12
N ASN A 41 -14.72 34.69 -1.82
CA ASN A 41 -14.05 35.99 -1.69
C ASN A 41 -14.94 37.16 -2.14
N PHE A 42 -15.73 36.98 -3.21
CA PHE A 42 -16.69 37.99 -3.65
C PHE A 42 -17.70 38.30 -2.53
N CYS A 43 -18.32 37.26 -1.95
CA CYS A 43 -19.31 37.43 -0.88
C CYS A 43 -18.70 37.96 0.42
N LYS A 44 -17.45 37.61 0.72
CA LYS A 44 -16.69 38.17 1.84
C LYS A 44 -16.47 39.68 1.68
N ASN A 45 -16.11 40.14 0.48
CA ASN A 45 -15.78 41.54 0.22
C ASN A 45 -17.03 42.41 -0.04
N ASN A 46 -18.15 41.80 -0.47
CA ASN A 46 -19.39 42.49 -0.79
C ASN A 46 -20.61 41.84 -0.08
N PRO A 47 -20.77 42.00 1.25
CA PRO A 47 -21.75 41.23 2.02
C PRO A 47 -23.21 41.44 1.59
N GLU A 48 -23.61 42.67 1.26
CA GLU A 48 -24.97 42.98 0.81
C GLU A 48 -25.31 42.26 -0.51
N GLN A 49 -24.42 42.34 -1.49
CA GLN A 49 -24.57 41.61 -2.76
C GLN A 49 -24.48 40.10 -2.55
N GLY A 50 -23.65 39.64 -1.61
CA GLY A 50 -23.59 38.24 -1.22
C GLY A 50 -24.93 37.70 -0.70
N TRP A 51 -25.64 38.43 0.15
CA TRP A 51 -26.98 38.06 0.60
C TRP A 51 -28.00 38.06 -0.54
N ASN A 52 -27.95 39.07 -1.42
CA ASN A 52 -28.81 39.11 -2.60
C ASN A 52 -28.57 37.90 -3.53
N LEU A 53 -27.32 37.47 -3.69
CA LEU A 53 -26.96 36.28 -4.45
C LEU A 53 -27.47 35.00 -3.78
N VAL A 54 -27.34 34.87 -2.45
CA VAL A 54 -27.86 33.74 -1.67
C VAL A 54 -29.38 33.62 -1.84
N ASP A 55 -30.11 34.72 -1.69
CA ASP A 55 -31.56 34.73 -1.86
C ASP A 55 -31.98 34.41 -3.28
N TYR A 56 -31.24 34.90 -4.28
CA TYR A 56 -31.45 34.56 -5.68
C TYR A 56 -31.24 33.06 -5.94
N MET A 57 -30.15 32.47 -5.44
CA MET A 57 -29.86 31.04 -5.58
C MET A 57 -30.94 30.18 -4.93
N LYS A 58 -31.42 30.57 -3.74
CA LYS A 58 -32.51 29.87 -3.05
C LYS A 58 -33.82 29.95 -3.82
N LYS A 59 -34.26 31.16 -4.21
CA LYS A 59 -35.52 31.38 -4.94
C LYS A 59 -35.58 30.63 -6.28
N ASN A 60 -34.44 30.45 -6.93
CA ASN A 60 -34.35 29.79 -8.24
C ASN A 60 -33.87 28.34 -8.16
N ASN A 61 -33.72 27.76 -6.97
CA ASN A 61 -33.19 26.41 -6.75
C ASN A 61 -31.86 26.13 -7.48
N LYS A 62 -30.89 27.04 -7.37
CA LYS A 62 -29.54 26.92 -7.97
C LYS A 62 -28.46 26.87 -6.88
N PRO A 63 -28.29 25.76 -6.15
CA PRO A 63 -27.46 25.73 -4.94
C PRO A 63 -25.94 25.57 -5.18
N LYS A 64 -25.46 25.48 -6.42
CA LYS A 64 -24.05 25.12 -6.75
C LYS A 64 -23.02 25.93 -5.98
N PHE A 65 -23.26 27.24 -5.77
CA PHE A 65 -22.36 28.15 -5.05
C PHE A 65 -22.89 28.59 -3.68
N LEU A 66 -24.00 28.02 -3.21
CA LEU A 66 -24.66 28.43 -1.95
C LEU A 66 -23.74 28.27 -0.74
N ILE A 67 -22.97 27.17 -0.69
CA ILE A 67 -22.02 26.91 0.40
C ILE A 67 -20.95 28.00 0.42
N ASN A 68 -20.25 28.22 -0.70
CA ASN A 68 -19.16 29.21 -0.78
C ASN A 68 -19.63 30.64 -0.49
N ALA A 69 -20.81 31.02 -0.98
CA ALA A 69 -21.38 32.34 -0.69
C ALA A 69 -21.62 32.54 0.82
N LEU A 70 -22.23 31.56 1.48
CA LEU A 70 -22.50 31.63 2.92
C LEU A 70 -21.24 31.52 3.78
N VAL A 71 -20.25 30.72 3.36
CA VAL A 71 -18.93 30.68 4.02
C VAL A 71 -18.25 32.04 3.93
N GLY A 72 -18.25 32.69 2.75
CA GLY A 72 -17.69 34.03 2.57
C GLY A 72 -18.36 35.09 3.46
N LEU A 73 -19.70 35.08 3.52
CA LEU A 73 -20.48 35.95 4.40
C LEU A 73 -20.20 35.71 5.88
N SER A 74 -19.92 34.46 6.28
CA SER A 74 -19.73 34.09 7.68
C SER A 74 -18.51 34.75 8.33
N VAL A 75 -17.57 35.27 7.52
CA VAL A 75 -16.40 36.00 8.02
C VAL A 75 -16.80 37.31 8.69
N ASN A 76 -17.82 38.00 8.16
CA ASN A 76 -18.26 39.32 8.66
C ASN A 76 -19.58 39.24 9.43
N GLU A 77 -20.47 38.30 9.08
CA GLU A 77 -21.83 38.22 9.61
C GLU A 77 -22.14 36.79 10.13
N SER A 78 -21.22 36.21 10.92
CA SER A 78 -21.31 34.81 11.39
C SER A 78 -22.64 34.45 12.06
N GLU A 79 -23.19 35.32 12.91
CA GLU A 79 -24.46 35.09 13.60
C GLU A 79 -25.66 35.05 12.64
N LYS A 80 -25.69 35.98 11.67
CA LYS A 80 -26.74 36.03 10.65
C LYS A 80 -26.68 34.80 9.75
N VAL A 81 -25.47 34.39 9.35
CA VAL A 81 -25.26 33.15 8.57
C VAL A 81 -25.67 31.92 9.36
N PHE A 82 -25.36 31.84 10.66
CA PHE A 82 -25.78 30.73 11.52
C PHE A 82 -27.31 30.63 11.59
N ASN A 83 -27.99 31.74 11.84
CA ASN A 83 -29.45 31.77 11.90
C ASN A 83 -30.08 31.41 10.54
N TYR A 84 -29.53 31.91 9.43
CA TYR A 84 -29.98 31.56 8.09
C TYR A 84 -29.79 30.07 7.78
N THR A 85 -28.61 29.53 8.08
CA THR A 85 -28.27 28.11 7.88
C THR A 85 -29.18 27.21 8.72
N ASN A 86 -29.56 27.66 9.93
CA ASN A 86 -30.53 26.94 10.75
C ASN A 86 -31.92 26.83 10.11
N ASN A 87 -32.32 27.83 9.33
CA ASN A 87 -33.55 27.80 8.56
C ASN A 87 -33.43 26.89 7.33
N LEU A 88 -32.31 26.93 6.60
CA LEU A 88 -32.04 26.04 5.46
C LEU A 88 -32.06 24.56 5.86
N TYR A 89 -31.67 24.25 7.09
CA TYR A 89 -31.68 22.89 7.61
C TYR A 89 -33.08 22.24 7.63
N ARG A 90 -34.15 23.05 7.56
CA ARG A 90 -35.55 22.58 7.54
C ARG A 90 -36.16 22.54 6.13
N THR A 91 -35.36 22.70 5.07
CA THR A 91 -35.82 22.75 3.68
C THR A 91 -35.11 21.70 2.82
N GLU A 92 -35.34 21.72 1.50
CA GLU A 92 -34.64 20.87 0.53
C GLU A 92 -33.11 21.09 0.47
N PHE A 93 -32.59 22.14 1.10
CA PHE A 93 -31.16 22.49 1.15
C PHE A 93 -30.45 21.94 2.39
N ILE A 94 -31.01 20.92 3.04
CA ILE A 94 -30.48 20.35 4.29
C ILE A 94 -29.03 19.87 4.14
N THR A 95 -28.67 19.25 3.02
CA THR A 95 -27.31 18.76 2.75
C THR A 95 -26.30 19.92 2.71
N GLN A 96 -26.63 21.01 2.02
CA GLN A 96 -25.82 22.22 1.98
C GLN A 96 -25.73 22.84 3.38
N ALA A 97 -26.86 22.91 4.10
CA ALA A 97 -26.89 23.45 5.46
C ALA A 97 -25.95 22.67 6.40
N ILE A 98 -25.95 21.33 6.34
CA ILE A 98 -25.03 20.49 7.11
C ILE A 98 -23.57 20.85 6.80
N ILE A 99 -23.21 20.96 5.52
CA ILE A 99 -21.84 21.32 5.14
C ILE A 99 -21.49 22.70 5.70
N ILE A 100 -22.33 23.72 5.49
CA ILE A 100 -22.10 25.10 5.93
C ILE A 100 -21.88 25.17 7.45
N LEU A 101 -22.63 24.40 8.24
CA LEU A 101 -22.43 24.34 9.71
C LEU A 101 -21.01 23.90 10.09
N GLY A 102 -20.27 23.21 9.23
CA GLY A 102 -18.86 22.88 9.47
C GLY A 102 -17.88 24.01 9.19
N PHE A 103 -18.29 25.00 8.40
CA PHE A 103 -17.46 26.11 7.92
C PHE A 103 -17.75 27.44 8.61
N ILE A 104 -18.89 27.59 9.31
CA ILE A 104 -19.22 28.82 10.03
C ILE A 104 -18.18 29.08 11.13
N ASN A 105 -17.65 30.30 11.18
CA ASN A 105 -16.84 30.78 12.30
C ASN A 105 -17.72 31.03 13.52
N TYR A 106 -17.81 30.05 14.42
CA TYR A 106 -18.65 30.16 15.62
C TYR A 106 -18.13 31.19 16.62
N ASN A 107 -19.05 32.00 17.15
CA ASN A 107 -18.73 33.00 18.18
C ASN A 107 -18.89 32.42 19.60
N THR A 108 -19.77 31.43 19.78
CA THR A 108 -20.11 30.86 21.09
C THR A 108 -20.20 29.34 21.07
N ILE A 109 -19.94 28.73 22.24
CA ILE A 109 -20.11 27.27 22.44
C ILE A 109 -21.56 26.82 22.26
N GLU A 110 -22.53 27.67 22.57
CA GLU A 110 -23.96 27.35 22.41
C GLU A 110 -24.32 27.09 20.96
N GLN A 111 -23.75 27.85 20.02
CA GLN A 111 -23.95 27.63 18.59
C GLN A 111 -23.38 26.27 18.15
N VAL A 112 -22.20 25.91 18.64
CA VAL A 112 -21.58 24.60 18.35
C VAL A 112 -22.42 23.46 18.92
N ASN A 113 -22.90 23.58 20.16
CA ASN A 113 -23.77 22.57 20.78
C ASN A 113 -25.06 22.38 19.99
N LYS A 114 -25.69 23.47 19.52
CA LYS A 114 -26.87 23.40 18.63
C LYS A 114 -26.54 22.68 17.32
N THR A 115 -25.36 22.91 16.75
CA THR A 115 -24.88 22.19 15.56
C THR A 115 -24.68 20.71 15.85
N PHE A 116 -24.08 20.35 16.98
CA PHE A 116 -23.87 18.95 17.37
C PHE A 116 -25.19 18.20 17.58
N GLU A 117 -26.20 18.81 18.19
CA GLU A 117 -27.52 18.20 18.31
C GLU A 117 -28.16 17.92 16.94
N LYS A 118 -27.99 18.85 15.98
CA LYS A 118 -28.39 18.63 14.59
C LYS A 118 -27.61 17.48 13.93
N PHE A 119 -26.32 17.37 14.18
CA PHE A 119 -25.52 16.26 13.64
C PHE A 119 -25.95 14.91 14.23
N LYS A 120 -26.23 14.85 15.54
CA LYS A 120 -26.80 13.67 16.20
C LYS A 120 -28.13 13.26 15.56
N GLU A 121 -29.01 14.21 15.25
CA GLU A 121 -30.28 13.94 14.58
C GLU A 121 -30.09 13.29 13.20
N GLN A 122 -29.18 13.81 12.37
CA GLN A 122 -28.94 13.26 11.03
C GLN A 122 -28.27 11.89 11.06
N LEU A 123 -27.38 11.65 12.04
CA LEU A 123 -26.77 10.34 12.22
C LEU A 123 -27.79 9.26 12.55
N LYS A 124 -28.85 9.61 13.30
CA LYS A 124 -29.98 8.71 13.58
C LYS A 124 -30.78 8.44 12.30
N LYS A 125 -31.08 9.48 11.52
CA LYS A 125 -31.86 9.38 10.26
C LYS A 125 -31.16 8.56 9.18
N SER A 126 -29.82 8.52 9.15
CA SER A 126 -29.02 7.66 8.26
C SER A 126 -29.25 7.90 6.75
N VAL A 127 -29.64 9.10 6.34
CA VAL A 127 -29.76 9.50 4.92
C VAL A 127 -28.36 9.65 4.31
N LYS A 128 -28.04 8.90 3.25
CA LYS A 128 -26.68 8.77 2.68
C LYS A 128 -26.05 10.14 2.39
N GLU A 129 -26.75 11.02 1.68
CA GLU A 129 -26.30 12.35 1.28
C GLU A 129 -25.95 13.21 2.50
N ASN A 130 -26.75 13.11 3.56
CA ASN A 130 -26.54 13.85 4.79
C ASN A 130 -25.33 13.30 5.56
N ILE A 131 -25.07 11.99 5.54
CA ILE A 131 -23.85 11.41 6.12
C ILE A 131 -22.61 11.88 5.38
N ILE A 132 -22.66 11.94 4.05
CA ILE A 132 -21.57 12.47 3.22
C ILE A 132 -21.35 13.96 3.54
N ALA A 133 -22.41 14.76 3.65
CA ALA A 133 -22.30 16.16 4.08
C ALA A 133 -21.69 16.31 5.48
N LEU A 134 -22.10 15.50 6.44
CA LEU A 134 -21.54 15.48 7.80
C LEU A 134 -20.04 15.18 7.79
N SER A 135 -19.61 14.23 6.97
CA SER A 135 -18.20 13.85 6.86
C SER A 135 -17.31 15.02 6.43
N ASN A 136 -17.79 15.86 5.50
CA ASN A 136 -17.11 17.09 5.09
C ASN A 136 -17.14 18.16 6.20
N SER A 137 -18.28 18.31 6.86
CA SER A 137 -18.47 19.30 7.91
C SER A 137 -17.53 19.07 9.10
N LEU A 138 -17.41 17.83 9.59
CA LEU A 138 -16.63 17.51 10.78
C LEU A 138 -15.13 17.73 10.58
N GLY A 139 -14.61 17.40 9.39
CA GLY A 139 -13.21 17.67 9.05
C GLY A 139 -12.86 19.15 9.17
N ARG A 140 -13.80 20.03 8.80
CA ARG A 140 -13.62 21.48 8.86
C ARG A 140 -13.74 22.05 10.27
N LEU A 141 -14.61 21.50 11.10
CA LEU A 141 -14.72 21.90 12.51
C LEU A 141 -13.41 21.67 13.27
N LEU A 142 -12.64 20.64 12.93
CA LEU A 142 -11.35 20.38 13.57
C LEU A 142 -10.33 21.52 13.38
N TYR A 143 -10.41 22.26 12.26
CA TYR A 143 -9.54 23.41 12.00
C TYR A 143 -9.98 24.71 12.70
N GLN A 144 -11.15 24.71 13.36
CA GLN A 144 -11.67 25.93 13.95
C GLN A 144 -11.08 26.21 15.34
N PRO A 145 -10.71 27.47 15.66
CA PRO A 145 -10.15 27.83 16.97
C PRO A 145 -11.06 27.46 18.15
N ILE A 146 -12.37 27.45 17.94
CA ILE A 146 -13.36 27.11 18.97
C ILE A 146 -13.22 25.66 19.45
N THR A 147 -12.78 24.76 18.57
CA THR A 147 -12.60 23.33 18.88
C THR A 147 -11.51 23.13 19.93
N ALA A 148 -10.37 23.81 19.76
CA ALA A 148 -9.29 23.81 20.74
C ALA A 148 -9.71 24.53 22.04
N LYS A 149 -10.35 25.71 21.92
CA LYS A 149 -10.77 26.54 23.07
C LYS A 149 -11.70 25.79 24.03
N TYR A 150 -12.61 24.97 23.52
CA TYR A 150 -13.60 24.24 24.33
C TYR A 150 -13.37 22.73 24.38
N ASN A 151 -12.20 22.24 23.96
CA ASN A 151 -11.83 20.83 24.01
C ASN A 151 -12.85 19.87 23.33
N LEU A 152 -13.31 20.24 22.13
CA LEU A 152 -14.38 19.51 21.42
C LEU A 152 -13.88 18.34 20.57
N VAL A 153 -12.57 18.10 20.55
CA VAL A 153 -11.89 17.09 19.72
C VAL A 153 -12.50 15.71 19.91
N SER A 154 -12.65 15.26 21.16
CA SER A 154 -13.20 13.94 21.47
C SER A 154 -14.63 13.75 20.95
N GLU A 155 -15.48 14.78 21.07
CA GLU A 155 -16.85 14.72 20.57
C GLU A 155 -16.89 14.65 19.04
N ILE A 156 -16.05 15.43 18.35
CA ILE A 156 -15.92 15.39 16.88
C ILE A 156 -15.45 14.01 16.40
N PHE A 157 -14.42 13.43 17.04
CA PHE A 157 -13.97 12.08 16.71
C PHE A 157 -15.00 10.99 17.05
N GLY A 158 -15.84 11.22 18.05
CA GLY A 158 -17.02 10.40 18.36
C GLY A 158 -18.03 10.40 17.21
N PHE A 159 -18.29 11.57 16.60
CA PHE A 159 -19.12 11.67 15.40
C PHE A 159 -18.49 10.99 14.19
N ILE A 160 -17.19 11.22 13.94
CA ILE A 160 -16.45 10.59 12.85
C ILE A 160 -16.54 9.06 12.96
N SER A 161 -16.33 8.52 14.16
CA SER A 161 -16.46 7.08 14.43
C SER A 161 -17.86 6.54 14.09
N GLN A 162 -18.92 7.28 14.46
CA GLN A 162 -20.30 6.89 14.13
C GLN A 162 -20.57 6.91 12.62
N ILE A 163 -19.97 7.85 11.89
CA ILE A 163 -20.06 7.91 10.41
C ILE A 163 -19.35 6.72 9.78
N LEU A 164 -18.11 6.45 10.18
CA LEU A 164 -17.30 5.37 9.61
C LEU A 164 -17.95 3.99 9.83
N ASN A 165 -18.63 3.80 10.97
CA ASN A 165 -19.41 2.58 11.24
C ASN A 165 -20.52 2.31 10.20
N LYS A 166 -20.99 3.33 9.47
CA LYS A 166 -22.01 3.15 8.42
C LYS A 166 -21.42 2.63 7.10
N LYS A 167 -20.08 2.53 6.98
CA LYS A 167 -19.36 2.00 5.80
C LYS A 167 -19.80 2.63 4.46
N ILE A 168 -20.00 3.95 4.45
CA ILE A 168 -20.33 4.69 3.23
C ILE A 168 -19.02 5.16 2.59
N PRO A 169 -18.63 4.67 1.39
CA PRO A 169 -17.31 4.94 0.79
C PRO A 169 -17.01 6.43 0.59
N GLU A 170 -17.99 7.21 0.13
CA GLU A 170 -17.80 8.65 -0.11
C GLU A 170 -17.57 9.40 1.21
N ALA A 171 -18.19 8.96 2.30
CA ALA A 171 -17.97 9.54 3.63
C ALA A 171 -16.60 9.14 4.20
N GLN A 172 -16.19 7.88 4.01
CA GLN A 172 -14.85 7.38 4.36
C GLN A 172 -13.76 8.17 3.63
N TYR A 173 -13.92 8.37 2.33
CA TYR A 173 -13.02 9.18 1.50
C TYR A 173 -12.90 10.61 2.04
N ASN A 174 -14.02 11.28 2.30
CA ASN A 174 -14.01 12.65 2.81
C ASN A 174 -13.35 12.76 4.20
N ILE A 175 -13.60 11.80 5.09
CA ILE A 175 -12.97 11.78 6.42
C ILE A 175 -11.45 11.63 6.27
N LEU A 176 -10.98 10.65 5.49
CA LEU A 176 -9.55 10.48 5.26
C LEU A 176 -8.94 11.72 4.64
N ASN A 177 -9.53 12.24 3.57
CA ASN A 177 -9.03 13.44 2.88
C ASN A 177 -8.87 14.62 3.85
N ASN A 178 -9.87 14.87 4.70
CA ASN A 178 -9.76 15.95 5.68
C ASN A 178 -8.70 15.64 6.75
N LEU A 179 -8.68 14.44 7.32
CA LEU A 179 -7.77 14.11 8.43
C LEU A 179 -6.30 13.98 8.02
N THR A 180 -6.02 13.57 6.77
CA THR A 180 -4.66 13.44 6.22
C THR A 180 -3.92 14.78 6.24
N PHE A 181 -4.62 15.90 5.98
CA PHE A 181 -4.00 17.23 5.92
C PHE A 181 -4.18 18.08 7.19
N ILE A 182 -4.77 17.52 8.26
CA ILE A 182 -4.78 18.20 9.57
C ILE A 182 -3.40 18.02 10.20
N ASN A 183 -2.57 19.05 10.05
CA ASN A 183 -1.18 19.05 10.48
C ASN A 183 -1.00 19.90 11.76
N GLU A 184 -1.51 19.42 12.88
CA GLU A 184 -1.35 20.05 14.20
C GLU A 184 -0.41 19.23 15.09
N LYS A 185 0.89 19.16 14.72
CA LYS A 185 2.01 18.66 15.55
C LYS A 185 1.68 17.41 16.41
N GLY A 186 0.98 16.43 15.84
CA GLY A 186 0.65 15.17 16.53
C GLY A 186 -0.50 15.21 17.54
N LEU A 187 -1.19 16.35 17.73
CA LEU A 187 -2.30 16.51 18.70
C LEU A 187 -3.41 15.47 18.50
N TYR A 188 -3.65 15.06 17.24
CA TYR A 188 -4.72 14.14 16.89
C TYR A 188 -4.25 12.70 16.68
N ASN A 189 -2.96 12.38 16.87
CA ASN A 189 -2.42 11.08 16.48
C ASN A 189 -3.11 9.91 17.19
N GLU A 190 -3.40 10.01 18.49
CA GLU A 190 -4.10 8.96 19.22
C GLU A 190 -5.50 8.67 18.62
N TYR A 191 -6.22 9.73 18.27
CA TYR A 191 -7.53 9.59 17.62
C TYR A 191 -7.38 9.03 16.21
N LYS A 192 -6.39 9.52 15.45
CA LYS A 192 -6.11 9.04 14.10
C LYS A 192 -5.85 7.53 14.08
N VAL A 193 -5.05 7.03 15.03
CA VAL A 193 -4.76 5.61 15.21
C VAL A 193 -6.03 4.81 15.51
N LYS A 194 -6.90 5.30 16.41
CA LYS A 194 -8.16 4.62 16.75
C LYS A 194 -9.13 4.49 15.58
N LEU A 195 -9.03 5.36 14.57
CA LEU A 195 -9.89 5.30 13.38
C LEU A 195 -9.43 4.27 12.34
N LEU A 196 -8.16 3.85 12.36
CA LEU A 196 -7.60 2.92 11.37
C LEU A 196 -8.41 1.61 11.25
N LYS A 197 -9.00 1.14 12.35
CA LYS A 197 -9.83 -0.07 12.39
C LYS A 197 -11.05 -0.03 11.46
N TYR A 198 -11.55 1.16 11.11
CA TYR A 198 -12.68 1.32 10.20
C TYR A 198 -12.28 1.23 8.72
N PHE A 199 -10.99 1.06 8.44
CA PHE A 199 -10.42 0.95 7.10
C PHE A 199 -9.73 -0.39 6.87
N TYR A 200 -9.79 -1.33 7.82
CA TYR A 200 -9.21 -2.67 7.64
C TYR A 200 -9.86 -3.43 6.49
N ASP A 201 -11.12 -3.16 6.16
CA ASP A 201 -11.89 -3.75 5.06
C ASP A 201 -12.09 -2.78 3.88
N ALA A 202 -11.27 -1.72 3.79
CA ALA A 202 -11.35 -0.76 2.69
C ALA A 202 -10.95 -1.41 1.36
N SER A 203 -11.94 -1.61 0.48
CA SER A 203 -11.78 -2.27 -0.82
C SER A 203 -10.91 -1.49 -1.81
N TYR A 204 -10.10 -2.22 -2.59
CA TYR A 204 -9.31 -1.71 -3.71
C TYR A 204 -10.14 -1.05 -4.83
N GLU A 205 -11.44 -1.34 -4.92
CA GLU A 205 -12.33 -0.68 -5.88
C GLU A 205 -12.37 0.84 -5.65
N TYR A 206 -12.16 1.29 -4.41
CA TYR A 206 -12.14 2.70 -4.03
C TYR A 206 -10.71 3.24 -3.96
N LYS A 207 -10.04 3.31 -5.12
CA LYS A 207 -8.63 3.77 -5.22
C LYS A 207 -8.32 5.06 -4.45
N GLY A 208 -9.24 6.03 -4.46
CA GLY A 208 -9.07 7.29 -3.72
C GLY A 208 -8.99 7.11 -2.20
N ILE A 209 -9.67 6.11 -1.65
CA ILE A 209 -9.58 5.76 -0.22
C ILE A 209 -8.21 5.18 0.09
N ILE A 210 -7.75 4.22 -0.72
CA ILE A 210 -6.44 3.56 -0.54
C ILE A 210 -5.30 4.56 -0.64
N GLN A 211 -5.32 5.45 -1.64
CA GLN A 211 -4.33 6.51 -1.80
C GLN A 211 -4.30 7.45 -0.58
N ASN A 212 -5.45 7.93 -0.13
CA ASN A 212 -5.53 8.80 1.05
C ASN A 212 -5.09 8.09 2.33
N LEU A 213 -5.35 6.78 2.44
CA LEU A 213 -4.92 5.96 3.56
C LEU A 213 -3.40 5.80 3.60
N SER A 214 -2.74 5.67 2.43
CA SER A 214 -1.28 5.68 2.34
C SER A 214 -0.69 6.98 2.89
N TYR A 215 -1.22 8.14 2.48
CA TYR A 215 -0.80 9.44 3.04
C TYR A 215 -1.13 9.58 4.53
N TYR A 216 -2.27 9.06 4.96
CA TYR A 216 -2.68 9.07 6.36
C TYR A 216 -1.72 8.25 7.25
N LEU A 217 -1.32 7.06 6.79
CA LEU A 217 -0.34 6.22 7.48
C LEU A 217 1.05 6.86 7.48
N HIS A 218 1.45 7.48 6.37
CA HIS A 218 2.69 8.23 6.27
C HIS A 218 2.77 9.36 7.32
N ASP A 219 1.67 10.07 7.60
CA ASP A 219 1.64 11.12 8.64
C ASP A 219 1.90 10.58 10.07
N LEU A 220 1.56 9.30 10.33
CA LEU A 220 1.73 8.69 11.65
C LEU A 220 3.18 8.27 11.95
N LYS A 221 3.99 8.00 10.91
CA LYS A 221 5.44 7.69 10.96
C LYS A 221 5.88 6.60 11.96
N ASN A 222 4.96 5.76 12.40
CA ASN A 222 5.21 4.78 13.45
C ASN A 222 5.14 3.36 12.86
N PRO A 223 6.27 2.62 12.83
CA PRO A 223 6.31 1.27 12.25
C PRO A 223 5.29 0.31 12.86
N LEU A 224 5.11 0.33 14.18
CA LEU A 224 4.18 -0.55 14.88
C LEU A 224 2.74 -0.34 14.39
N ILE A 225 2.34 0.92 14.24
CA ILE A 225 0.99 1.27 13.79
C ILE A 225 0.78 0.89 12.33
N ILE A 226 1.76 1.19 11.46
CA ILE A 226 1.67 0.94 10.02
C ILE A 226 1.64 -0.57 9.73
N LEU A 227 2.54 -1.33 10.36
CA LEU A 227 2.63 -2.77 10.16
C LEU A 227 1.46 -3.53 10.81
N ASP A 228 0.93 -3.07 11.96
CA ASP A 228 -0.32 -3.64 12.51
C ASP A 228 -1.54 -3.30 11.65
N PHE A 229 -1.60 -2.10 11.07
CA PHE A 229 -2.64 -1.77 10.09
C PHE A 229 -2.58 -2.73 8.90
N LEU A 230 -1.41 -2.91 8.29
CA LEU A 230 -1.24 -3.82 7.16
C LEU A 230 -1.59 -5.26 7.53
N ARG A 231 -1.17 -5.74 8.71
CA ARG A 231 -1.55 -7.06 9.22
C ARG A 231 -3.06 -7.26 9.23
N ASN A 232 -3.80 -6.32 9.82
CA ASN A 232 -5.26 -6.39 9.90
C ASN A 232 -5.91 -6.24 8.53
N TRP A 233 -5.39 -5.33 7.70
CA TRP A 233 -5.88 -5.10 6.35
C TRP A 233 -5.69 -6.36 5.46
N ILE A 234 -4.55 -7.04 5.57
CA ILE A 234 -4.28 -8.31 4.89
C ILE A 234 -5.27 -9.40 5.30
N LEU A 235 -5.62 -9.48 6.57
CA LEU A 235 -6.57 -10.48 7.05
C LEU A 235 -7.98 -10.29 6.48
N ASN A 236 -8.37 -9.06 6.16
CA ASN A 236 -9.72 -8.73 5.68
C ASN A 236 -9.88 -8.75 4.13
N HIS A 237 -8.81 -9.01 3.36
CA HIS A 237 -8.86 -8.97 1.89
C HIS A 237 -8.35 -10.25 1.25
N ASP A 238 -9.17 -10.97 0.50
CA ASP A 238 -8.82 -12.30 -0.03
C ASP A 238 -7.82 -12.29 -1.18
N GLU A 239 -7.84 -11.24 -2.01
CA GLU A 239 -6.95 -11.09 -3.15
C GLU A 239 -6.07 -9.84 -3.00
N ILE A 240 -4.85 -10.03 -2.49
CA ILE A 240 -3.83 -8.98 -2.43
C ILE A 240 -2.69 -9.38 -3.36
N LYS A 241 -2.46 -8.56 -4.38
CA LYS A 241 -1.36 -8.80 -5.34
C LYS A 241 -0.03 -8.28 -4.80
N ASP A 242 -0.03 -7.08 -4.24
CA ASP A 242 1.12 -6.41 -3.66
C ASP A 242 0.67 -5.31 -2.68
N LEU A 243 1.65 -4.66 -2.05
CA LEU A 243 1.45 -3.55 -1.11
C LEU A 243 2.04 -2.25 -1.65
N ASP A 244 2.13 -2.10 -2.98
CA ASP A 244 2.79 -0.95 -3.62
C ASP A 244 2.09 0.38 -3.27
N ASP A 245 0.76 0.36 -3.10
CA ASP A 245 -0.01 1.53 -2.65
C ASP A 245 0.46 2.08 -1.29
N PHE A 246 1.07 1.25 -0.44
CA PHE A 246 1.57 1.61 0.88
C PHE A 246 3.10 1.81 0.92
N GLU A 247 3.79 1.67 -0.22
CA GLU A 247 5.25 1.74 -0.30
C GLU A 247 5.79 3.06 0.27
N TYR A 248 5.13 4.18 -0.01
CA TYR A 248 5.54 5.50 0.49
C TYR A 248 5.54 5.58 2.03
N ALA A 249 4.46 5.12 2.68
CA ALA A 249 4.36 5.10 4.14
C ALA A 249 5.39 4.13 4.76
N LEU A 250 5.60 2.97 4.11
CA LEU A 250 6.57 1.97 4.57
C LEU A 250 8.02 2.46 4.49
N GLN A 251 8.41 3.08 3.37
CA GLN A 251 9.75 3.61 3.16
C GLN A 251 10.09 4.73 4.17
N ASP A 252 9.18 5.70 4.37
CA ASP A 252 9.40 6.77 5.35
C ASP A 252 9.45 6.20 6.78
N SER A 253 8.57 5.24 7.10
CA SER A 253 8.57 4.60 8.41
C SER A 253 9.86 3.83 8.70
N TYR A 254 10.40 3.11 7.72
CA TYR A 254 11.67 2.40 7.86
C TYR A 254 12.84 3.38 7.96
N THR A 255 12.86 4.43 7.15
CA THR A 255 13.94 5.43 7.14
C THR A 255 14.03 6.17 8.49
N ASN A 256 12.88 6.49 9.09
CA ASN A 256 12.84 7.23 10.36
C ASN A 256 13.07 6.33 11.59
N ASN A 257 12.62 5.08 11.57
CA ASN A 257 12.68 4.17 12.73
C ASN A 257 13.06 2.73 12.30
N PRO A 258 14.27 2.49 11.76
CA PRO A 258 14.63 1.22 11.13
C PRO A 258 14.67 0.04 12.11
N GLU A 259 15.10 0.26 13.35
CA GLU A 259 15.18 -0.79 14.37
C GLU A 259 13.79 -1.38 14.70
N GLN A 260 12.84 -0.51 15.06
CA GLN A 260 11.48 -0.92 15.37
C GLN A 260 10.78 -1.51 14.14
N PHE A 261 11.06 -0.97 12.95
CA PHE A 261 10.51 -1.52 11.71
C PHE A 261 10.98 -2.94 11.46
N ILE A 262 12.28 -3.23 11.58
CA ILE A 262 12.82 -4.59 11.39
C ILE A 262 12.23 -5.56 12.42
N GLU A 263 12.11 -5.14 13.68
CA GLU A 263 11.53 -5.97 14.74
C GLU A 263 10.08 -6.37 14.42
N GLU A 264 9.23 -5.40 14.06
CA GLU A 264 7.83 -5.65 13.71
C GLU A 264 7.69 -6.40 12.38
N TYR A 265 8.56 -6.13 11.42
CA TYR A 265 8.59 -6.85 10.15
C TYR A 265 8.89 -8.34 10.35
N ILE A 266 9.88 -8.67 11.19
CA ILE A 266 10.20 -10.06 11.56
C ILE A 266 8.99 -10.74 12.20
N LYS A 267 8.25 -10.07 13.09
CA LYS A 267 7.02 -10.62 13.71
C LYS A 267 5.98 -10.98 12.65
N LEU A 268 5.84 -10.19 11.60
CA LEU A 268 4.94 -10.48 10.48
C LEU A 268 5.46 -11.60 9.58
N LEU A 269 6.78 -11.67 9.34
CA LEU A 269 7.40 -12.78 8.60
C LEU A 269 7.20 -14.12 9.31
N ILE A 270 7.11 -14.15 10.64
CA ILE A 270 6.88 -15.38 11.40
C ILE A 270 5.43 -15.58 11.85
N HIS A 271 4.50 -14.79 11.29
CA HIS A 271 3.10 -14.81 11.72
C HIS A 271 2.43 -16.18 11.45
N PRO A 272 1.55 -16.69 12.34
CA PRO A 272 0.86 -17.98 12.18
C PRO A 272 0.13 -18.14 10.82
N LYS A 273 -0.52 -17.08 10.37
CA LYS A 273 -1.29 -17.06 9.11
C LYS A 273 -0.38 -16.91 7.87
N ALA A 274 -0.44 -17.88 6.95
CA ALA A 274 0.32 -17.89 5.71
C ALA A 274 0.10 -16.63 4.85
N LYS A 275 -1.17 -16.21 4.74
CA LYS A 275 -1.58 -15.00 4.01
C LYS A 275 -0.78 -13.75 4.42
N ILE A 276 -0.56 -13.55 5.72
CA ILE A 276 0.24 -12.42 6.22
C ILE A 276 1.70 -12.59 5.81
N ARG A 277 2.29 -13.76 6.08
CA ARG A 277 3.70 -14.01 5.75
C ARG A 277 3.98 -13.82 4.26
N ASN A 278 3.09 -14.28 3.39
CA ASN A 278 3.31 -14.22 1.95
C ASN A 278 3.13 -12.81 1.40
N THR A 279 2.13 -12.08 1.89
CA THR A 279 1.91 -10.69 1.45
C THR A 279 3.01 -9.77 1.96
N ILE A 280 3.48 -9.94 3.21
CA ILE A 280 4.50 -9.06 3.80
C ILE A 280 5.88 -9.25 3.16
N LYS A 281 6.17 -10.40 2.52
CA LYS A 281 7.41 -10.60 1.76
C LYS A 281 7.57 -9.60 0.62
N THR A 282 6.49 -9.04 0.08
CA THR A 282 6.57 -8.00 -0.97
C THR A 282 7.24 -6.71 -0.49
N ILE A 283 7.23 -6.46 0.83
CA ILE A 283 7.90 -5.32 1.49
C ILE A 283 9.42 -5.51 1.56
N PHE A 284 9.93 -6.72 1.29
CA PHE A 284 11.36 -7.04 1.45
C PHE A 284 12.29 -6.08 0.68
N LYS A 285 11.83 -5.54 -0.47
CA LYS A 285 12.53 -4.51 -1.25
C LYS A 285 12.91 -3.24 -0.45
N ILE A 286 12.19 -2.96 0.64
CA ILE A 286 12.40 -1.79 1.51
C ILE A 286 13.44 -2.06 2.59
N VAL A 287 13.57 -3.32 3.04
CA VAL A 287 14.39 -3.73 4.21
C VAL A 287 15.58 -4.60 3.83
N ILE A 288 16.08 -4.43 2.60
CA ILE A 288 17.24 -5.17 2.09
C ILE A 288 18.42 -5.00 3.06
N LEU A 289 19.11 -6.11 3.35
CA LEU A 289 20.27 -6.09 4.22
C LEU A 289 21.38 -5.23 3.62
N SER A 290 21.97 -4.39 4.45
CA SER A 290 23.10 -3.53 4.11
C SER A 290 24.02 -3.38 5.33
N GLU A 291 25.22 -2.87 5.12
CA GLU A 291 26.16 -2.65 6.23
C GLU A 291 25.59 -1.71 7.32
N THR A 292 24.70 -0.79 6.97
CA THR A 292 24.12 0.17 7.91
C THR A 292 23.02 -0.43 8.80
N ASN A 293 22.33 -1.49 8.36
CA ASN A 293 21.24 -2.12 9.12
C ASN A 293 21.57 -3.53 9.63
N LYS A 294 22.77 -4.06 9.32
CA LYS A 294 23.21 -5.40 9.72
C LYS A 294 23.10 -5.66 11.22
N GLU A 295 23.59 -4.72 12.03
CA GLU A 295 23.52 -4.82 13.49
C GLU A 295 22.08 -4.79 14.02
N LEU A 296 21.19 -4.05 13.36
CA LEU A 296 19.77 -4.01 13.72
C LEU A 296 19.12 -5.37 13.47
N TRP A 297 19.39 -5.99 12.32
CA TRP A 297 18.95 -7.36 12.03
C TRP A 297 19.47 -8.36 13.05
N ILE A 298 20.76 -8.34 13.38
CA ILE A 298 21.34 -9.23 14.40
C ILE A 298 20.65 -9.04 15.75
N LYS A 299 20.46 -7.80 16.19
CA LYS A 299 19.77 -7.47 17.44
C LYS A 299 18.33 -8.02 17.46
N SER A 300 17.55 -7.78 16.40
CA SER A 300 16.17 -8.25 16.31
C SER A 300 16.08 -9.78 16.17
N ILE A 301 17.06 -10.43 15.55
CA ILE A 301 17.14 -11.90 15.48
C ILE A 301 17.49 -12.50 16.84
N ASN A 302 18.39 -11.87 17.59
CA ASN A 302 18.82 -12.32 18.92
C ASN A 302 17.70 -12.20 19.98
N SER A 303 16.70 -11.35 19.76
CA SER A 303 15.54 -11.26 20.66
C SER A 303 14.50 -12.37 20.45
N LEU A 304 14.61 -13.13 19.37
CA LEU A 304 13.70 -14.23 19.06
C LEU A 304 14.06 -15.51 19.84
N THR A 305 13.04 -16.30 20.16
CA THR A 305 13.24 -17.68 20.63
C THR A 305 13.81 -18.57 19.53
N PHE A 306 14.46 -19.68 19.89
CA PHE A 306 14.94 -20.68 18.94
C PHE A 306 13.87 -21.11 17.92
N LYS A 307 12.63 -21.27 18.36
CA LYS A 307 11.53 -21.69 17.48
C LYS A 307 11.18 -20.59 16.49
N GLN A 308 11.11 -19.34 16.93
CA GLN A 308 10.89 -18.19 16.06
C GLN A 308 12.04 -17.98 15.06
N GLN A 309 13.29 -18.22 15.47
CA GLN A 309 14.46 -18.19 14.59
C GLN A 309 14.36 -19.24 13.46
N LYS A 310 13.90 -20.46 13.77
CA LYS A 310 13.59 -21.48 12.75
C LYS A 310 12.49 -21.04 11.80
N LEU A 311 11.41 -20.48 12.34
CA LEU A 311 10.30 -19.96 11.55
C LEU A 311 10.72 -18.81 10.64
N LEU A 312 11.61 -17.92 11.10
CA LEU A 312 12.18 -16.85 10.30
C LEU A 312 12.94 -17.41 9.10
N PHE A 313 13.85 -18.37 9.31
CA PHE A 313 14.58 -19.01 8.22
C PHE A 313 13.63 -19.66 7.19
N LYS A 314 12.62 -20.39 7.67
CA LYS A 314 11.60 -21.01 6.80
C LYS A 314 10.80 -19.97 6.00
N SER A 315 10.45 -18.85 6.62
CA SER A 315 9.72 -17.77 5.95
C SER A 315 10.56 -17.09 4.88
N LEU A 316 11.84 -16.85 5.18
CA LEU A 316 12.79 -16.24 4.24
C LEU A 316 13.10 -17.17 3.06
N ASN A 317 13.11 -18.49 3.25
CA ASN A 317 13.39 -19.48 2.21
C ASN A 317 12.22 -19.68 1.22
N ASP A 318 11.54 -18.59 0.86
CA ASP A 318 10.47 -18.52 -0.13
C ASP A 318 11.01 -18.04 -1.49
N TYR A 319 10.44 -18.54 -2.57
CA TYR A 319 10.84 -18.17 -3.93
C TYR A 319 10.52 -16.72 -4.31
N SER A 320 9.71 -16.00 -3.54
CA SER A 320 9.35 -14.59 -3.78
C SER A 320 10.44 -13.58 -3.42
N ILE A 321 11.44 -13.99 -2.63
CA ILE A 321 12.59 -13.15 -2.26
C ILE A 321 13.80 -13.63 -3.07
N ASP A 322 14.66 -12.69 -3.49
CA ASP A 322 15.91 -13.04 -4.14
C ASP A 322 16.74 -14.01 -3.27
N ILE A 323 17.28 -15.05 -3.91
CA ILE A 323 18.03 -16.11 -3.24
C ILE A 323 19.23 -15.57 -2.46
N LYS A 324 19.93 -14.58 -3.02
CA LYS A 324 21.10 -14.01 -2.36
C LYS A 324 20.66 -13.29 -1.10
N ASP A 325 19.63 -12.47 -1.17
CA ASP A 325 19.19 -11.68 -0.03
C ASP A 325 18.64 -12.54 1.10
N ARG A 326 17.80 -13.54 0.78
CA ARG A 326 17.23 -14.44 1.80
C ARG A 326 18.30 -15.30 2.48
N LEU A 327 19.32 -15.77 1.74
CA LEU A 327 20.44 -16.52 2.31
C LEU A 327 21.35 -15.62 3.15
N THR A 328 21.53 -14.36 2.75
CA THR A 328 22.36 -13.40 3.47
C THR A 328 21.74 -13.09 4.84
N ILE A 329 20.45 -12.78 4.91
CA ILE A 329 19.75 -12.58 6.19
C ILE A 329 19.67 -13.88 6.98
N GLY A 330 19.35 -15.01 6.33
CA GLY A 330 19.29 -16.31 6.98
C GLY A 330 20.62 -16.72 7.64
N SER A 331 21.75 -16.32 7.06
CA SER A 331 23.09 -16.59 7.62
C SER A 331 23.40 -15.77 8.88
N LEU A 332 22.72 -14.64 9.10
CA LEU A 332 22.87 -13.87 10.34
C LEU A 332 22.42 -14.66 11.58
N LEU A 333 21.58 -15.68 11.42
CA LEU A 333 21.16 -16.56 12.51
C LEU A 333 22.35 -17.30 13.17
N ILE A 334 23.50 -17.44 12.49
CA ILE A 334 24.72 -18.00 13.08
C ILE A 334 25.24 -17.11 14.22
N LYS A 335 25.04 -15.79 14.13
CA LYS A 335 25.44 -14.77 15.12
C LYS A 335 24.65 -14.85 16.43
N THR A 336 23.68 -15.76 16.55
CA THR A 336 22.88 -15.97 17.78
C THR A 336 23.61 -16.80 18.83
N HIS A 337 24.72 -17.44 18.47
CA HIS A 337 25.49 -18.36 19.31
C HIS A 337 24.65 -19.46 19.99
N ASN A 338 23.51 -19.82 19.38
CA ASN A 338 22.62 -20.86 19.88
C ASN A 338 22.92 -22.20 19.18
N HIS A 339 23.38 -23.19 19.94
CA HIS A 339 23.75 -24.51 19.38
C HIS A 339 22.60 -25.22 18.65
N ASN A 340 21.35 -24.99 19.04
CA ASN A 340 20.21 -25.59 18.37
C ASN A 340 19.94 -24.91 17.01
N VAL A 341 20.13 -23.58 16.94
CA VAL A 341 20.07 -22.82 15.68
C VAL A 341 21.19 -23.26 14.75
N TYR A 342 22.41 -23.36 15.29
CA TYR A 342 23.58 -23.85 14.57
C TYR A 342 23.29 -25.18 13.87
N LYS A 343 22.81 -26.20 14.62
CA LYS A 343 22.56 -27.53 14.05
C LYS A 343 21.48 -27.50 12.98
N PHE A 344 20.42 -26.72 13.22
CA PHE A 344 19.34 -26.53 12.26
C PHE A 344 19.83 -25.85 10.98
N LEU A 345 20.52 -24.72 11.07
CA LEU A 345 21.05 -24.00 9.91
C LEU A 345 22.04 -24.83 9.12
N LEU A 346 22.93 -25.57 9.81
CA LEU A 346 23.88 -26.44 9.14
C LEU A 346 23.15 -27.50 8.31
N GLN A 347 22.12 -28.14 8.89
CA GLN A 347 21.28 -29.10 8.17
C GLN A 347 20.59 -28.46 6.96
N GLU A 348 19.97 -27.30 7.13
CA GLU A 348 19.27 -26.59 6.04
C GLU A 348 20.23 -26.16 4.92
N PHE A 349 21.39 -25.60 5.26
CA PHE A 349 22.40 -25.26 4.26
C PHE A 349 22.96 -26.48 3.56
N VAL A 350 23.16 -27.59 4.27
CA VAL A 350 23.58 -28.86 3.63
C VAL A 350 22.56 -29.32 2.59
N TRP A 351 21.26 -29.23 2.88
CA TRP A 351 20.21 -29.51 1.89
C TRP A 351 20.27 -28.57 0.68
N LEU A 352 20.56 -27.28 0.92
CA LEU A 352 20.63 -26.27 -0.13
C LEU A 352 21.93 -26.30 -0.94
N ILE A 353 22.97 -27.05 -0.53
CA ILE A 353 24.23 -27.18 -1.30
C ILE A 353 23.95 -27.66 -2.73
N GLN A 354 22.98 -28.56 -2.90
CA GLN A 354 22.62 -29.09 -4.21
C GLN A 354 22.14 -28.01 -5.19
N ASP A 355 21.42 -27.01 -4.67
CA ASP A 355 20.77 -25.98 -5.46
C ASP A 355 21.59 -24.69 -5.54
N PHE A 356 22.31 -24.34 -4.46
CA PHE A 356 22.95 -23.03 -4.29
C PHE A 356 24.34 -23.09 -3.63
N GLY A 357 25.01 -24.24 -3.65
CA GLY A 357 26.22 -24.48 -2.85
C GLY A 357 27.33 -23.43 -2.95
N SER A 358 27.68 -22.99 -4.17
CA SER A 358 28.71 -21.94 -4.34
C SER A 358 28.26 -20.60 -3.76
N MET A 359 26.99 -20.23 -3.96
CA MET A 359 26.43 -18.99 -3.44
C MET A 359 26.38 -18.98 -1.90
N ILE A 360 25.97 -20.09 -1.28
CA ILE A 360 25.96 -20.21 0.19
C ILE A 360 27.39 -20.07 0.72
N LYS A 361 28.35 -20.75 0.10
CA LYS A 361 29.77 -20.65 0.49
C LYS A 361 30.25 -19.20 0.43
N ASP A 362 30.01 -18.50 -0.67
CA ASP A 362 30.44 -17.12 -0.86
C ASP A 362 29.75 -16.16 0.15
N ILE A 363 28.48 -16.39 0.48
CA ILE A 363 27.74 -15.61 1.49
C ILE A 363 28.33 -15.85 2.89
N LEU A 364 28.58 -17.11 3.26
CA LEU A 364 29.14 -17.47 4.56
C LEU A 364 30.55 -16.90 4.74
N ASP A 365 31.39 -16.96 3.70
CA ASP A 365 32.74 -16.37 3.71
C ASP A 365 32.74 -14.85 3.98
N ASN A 366 31.63 -14.15 3.67
CA ASN A 366 31.49 -12.71 3.88
C ASN A 366 30.84 -12.32 5.23
N ILE A 367 29.95 -13.16 5.76
CA ILE A 367 29.16 -12.83 6.96
C ILE A 367 29.83 -13.28 8.25
N VAL A 368 30.44 -14.46 8.20
CA VAL A 368 30.85 -15.20 9.38
C VAL A 368 32.28 -14.80 9.79
N ASP A 369 32.50 -14.57 11.08
CA ASP A 369 33.81 -14.23 11.62
C ASP A 369 34.60 -15.51 11.91
N LYS A 370 35.67 -15.73 11.13
CA LYS A 370 36.54 -16.92 11.28
C LYS A 370 37.37 -16.91 12.55
N ASN A 371 37.38 -15.80 13.30
CA ASN A 371 38.05 -15.71 14.60
C ASN A 371 37.12 -16.03 15.78
N ASP A 372 35.80 -16.00 15.57
CA ASP A 372 34.85 -16.46 16.57
C ASP A 372 34.78 -18.00 16.54
N GLY A 373 34.95 -18.63 17.70
CA GLY A 373 35.09 -20.08 17.78
C GLY A 373 33.88 -20.86 17.26
N MET A 374 32.67 -20.42 17.59
CA MET A 374 31.44 -21.11 17.18
C MET A 374 31.13 -20.90 15.70
N GLU A 375 31.39 -19.70 15.21
CA GLU A 375 31.28 -19.32 13.81
C GLU A 375 32.31 -20.04 12.92
N ALA A 376 33.56 -20.14 13.37
CA ALA A 376 34.61 -20.89 12.70
C ALA A 376 34.26 -22.39 12.62
N ASP A 377 33.77 -22.97 13.72
CA ASP A 377 33.29 -24.36 13.74
C ASP A 377 32.13 -24.58 12.75
N PHE A 378 31.23 -23.60 12.59
CA PHE A 378 30.15 -23.67 11.61
C PHE A 378 30.67 -23.75 10.19
N ILE A 379 31.55 -22.81 9.81
CA ILE A 379 32.12 -22.78 8.45
C ILE A 379 32.89 -24.07 8.19
N ASN A 380 33.71 -24.53 9.13
CA ASN A 380 34.51 -25.74 8.94
C ASN A 380 33.63 -26.97 8.69
N ALA A 381 32.57 -27.13 9.50
CA ALA A 381 31.59 -28.18 9.29
C ALA A 381 30.89 -28.07 7.92
N PHE A 382 30.44 -26.86 7.55
CA PHE A 382 29.80 -26.62 6.26
C PHE A 382 30.73 -26.91 5.08
N ILE A 383 31.99 -26.46 5.12
CA ILE A 383 32.99 -26.68 4.07
C ILE A 383 33.26 -28.18 3.88
N ASN A 384 33.34 -28.95 4.96
CA ASN A 384 33.52 -30.40 4.88
C ASN A 384 32.37 -31.06 4.11
N TYR A 385 31.12 -30.76 4.47
CA TYR A 385 29.95 -31.28 3.75
C TYR A 385 29.89 -30.77 2.30
N TYR A 386 30.21 -29.49 2.07
CA TYR A 386 30.28 -28.92 0.72
C TYR A 386 31.28 -29.66 -0.15
N GLN A 387 32.47 -29.95 0.36
CA GLN A 387 33.50 -30.70 -0.38
C GLN A 387 33.08 -32.14 -0.64
N GLU A 388 32.50 -32.82 0.35
CA GLU A 388 32.00 -34.20 0.21
C GLU A 388 30.92 -34.28 -0.88
N ILE A 389 29.90 -33.43 -0.78
CA ILE A 389 28.78 -33.38 -1.71
C ILE A 389 29.25 -32.99 -3.12
N THR A 390 30.06 -31.93 -3.25
CA THR A 390 30.58 -31.53 -4.57
C THR A 390 31.49 -32.58 -5.19
N THR A 391 32.28 -33.31 -4.40
CA THR A 391 33.09 -34.43 -4.88
C THR A 391 32.23 -35.58 -5.38
N PHE A 392 31.18 -35.95 -4.62
CA PHE A 392 30.19 -36.93 -5.06
C PHE A 392 29.53 -36.52 -6.38
N TRP A 393 29.14 -35.25 -6.51
CA TRP A 393 28.55 -34.74 -7.76
C TRP A 393 29.51 -34.75 -8.94
N LYS A 394 30.79 -34.42 -8.72
CA LYS A 394 31.82 -34.53 -9.77
C LYS A 394 31.93 -35.96 -10.28
N LYS A 395 32.05 -36.94 -9.38
CA LYS A 395 32.06 -38.36 -9.73
C LYS A 395 30.78 -38.78 -10.48
N LYS A 396 29.61 -38.31 -10.03
CA LYS A 396 28.35 -38.58 -10.72
C LYS A 396 28.31 -37.98 -12.14
N SER A 397 28.89 -36.81 -12.35
CA SER A 397 28.95 -36.17 -13.67
C SER A 397 29.94 -36.80 -14.65
N GLU A 398 30.88 -37.62 -14.15
CA GLU A 398 31.77 -38.44 -15.00
C GLU A 398 31.00 -39.60 -15.67
N VAL A 399 29.85 -39.99 -15.13
CA VAL A 399 28.92 -40.93 -15.76
C VAL A 399 28.05 -40.15 -16.74
N ASN A 400 28.22 -40.40 -18.04
CA ASN A 400 27.55 -39.65 -19.11
C ASN A 400 26.02 -39.62 -18.93
N GLU A 401 25.43 -40.75 -18.56
CA GLU A 401 24.00 -40.94 -18.32
C GLU A 401 23.48 -40.17 -17.10
N LEU A 402 24.37 -39.70 -16.22
CA LEU A 402 24.03 -38.93 -15.03
C LEU A 402 24.57 -37.50 -15.09
N ASN A 403 25.25 -37.14 -16.18
CA ASN A 403 25.77 -35.81 -16.39
C ASN A 403 24.63 -34.85 -16.75
N PRO A 404 24.29 -33.88 -15.87
CA PRO A 404 23.19 -32.97 -16.12
C PRO A 404 23.46 -32.10 -17.35
N THR A 405 24.70 -31.71 -17.65
CA THR A 405 25.00 -30.86 -18.83
C THR A 405 24.68 -31.59 -20.14
N LEU A 406 25.00 -32.89 -20.21
CA LEU A 406 24.71 -33.72 -21.38
C LEU A 406 23.20 -34.00 -21.50
N ASN A 407 22.55 -34.37 -20.39
CA ASN A 407 21.14 -34.76 -20.40
C ASN A 407 20.16 -33.58 -20.40
N GLN A 408 20.47 -32.49 -19.70
CA GLN A 408 19.64 -31.26 -19.70
C GLN A 408 19.62 -30.63 -21.08
N THR A 409 20.69 -30.72 -21.86
CA THR A 409 20.66 -30.28 -23.27
C THR A 409 19.58 -31.05 -24.04
N GLY A 410 19.47 -32.37 -23.84
CA GLY A 410 18.41 -33.19 -24.41
C GLY A 410 17.01 -32.79 -23.93
N ILE A 411 16.82 -32.60 -22.63
CA ILE A 411 15.54 -32.19 -22.03
C ILE A 411 15.14 -30.78 -22.48
N PHE A 412 16.07 -29.83 -22.51
CA PHE A 412 15.84 -28.45 -22.93
C PHE A 412 15.53 -28.35 -24.41
N ASN A 413 16.21 -29.16 -25.24
CA ASN A 413 15.86 -29.30 -26.65
C ASN A 413 14.45 -29.88 -26.83
N LYS A 414 14.08 -30.89 -26.03
CA LYS A 414 12.73 -31.48 -26.05
C LYS A 414 11.66 -30.49 -25.55
N PHE A 415 11.94 -29.75 -24.49
CA PHE A 415 11.09 -28.68 -24.00
C PHE A 415 10.90 -27.60 -25.08
N ASN A 416 11.97 -27.13 -25.71
CA ASN A 416 11.89 -26.14 -26.80
C ASN A 416 11.10 -26.68 -27.98
N GLU A 417 11.28 -27.95 -28.35
CA GLU A 417 10.50 -28.62 -29.39
C GLU A 417 8.99 -28.63 -29.05
N ILE A 418 8.63 -29.05 -27.83
CA ILE A 418 7.24 -29.08 -27.36
C ILE A 418 6.66 -27.67 -27.24
N TYR A 419 7.41 -26.73 -26.68
CA TYR A 419 7.02 -25.34 -26.51
C TYR A 419 6.78 -24.68 -27.86
N GLN A 420 7.70 -24.83 -28.82
CA GLN A 420 7.52 -24.35 -30.19
C GLN A 420 6.31 -25.00 -30.85
N LYS A 421 6.11 -26.31 -30.66
CA LYS A 421 4.93 -27.00 -31.17
C LYS A 421 3.64 -26.41 -30.60
N LYS A 422 3.53 -26.26 -29.27
CA LYS A 422 2.36 -25.66 -28.61
C LYS A 422 2.15 -24.19 -28.96
N GLN A 423 3.22 -23.42 -29.08
CA GLN A 423 3.16 -22.03 -29.49
C GLN A 423 2.69 -21.91 -30.95
N ASN A 424 3.18 -22.77 -31.83
CA ASN A 424 2.71 -22.86 -33.22
C ASN A 424 1.26 -23.30 -33.29
N GLU A 425 0.84 -24.29 -32.50
CA GLU A 425 -0.56 -24.72 -32.36
C GLU A 425 -1.44 -23.56 -31.89
N PHE A 426 -1.02 -22.86 -30.84
CA PHE A 426 -1.70 -21.66 -30.32
C PHE A 426 -1.84 -20.58 -31.38
N PHE A 427 -0.76 -20.24 -32.10
CA PHE A 427 -0.81 -19.27 -33.19
C PHE A 427 -1.64 -19.74 -34.38
N SER A 428 -1.64 -21.04 -34.71
CA SER A 428 -2.47 -21.60 -35.77
C SER A 428 -3.96 -21.57 -35.40
N ASN A 429 -4.29 -21.83 -34.13
CA ASN A 429 -5.66 -21.76 -33.61
C ASN A 429 -6.14 -20.32 -33.39
N TYR A 430 -5.24 -19.35 -33.18
CA TYR A 430 -5.59 -17.93 -33.10
C TYR A 430 -5.73 -17.25 -34.47
N LYS A 431 -5.01 -17.75 -35.49
CA LYS A 431 -5.17 -17.31 -36.89
C LYS A 431 -6.52 -17.70 -37.47
N SER A 432 -7.13 -18.78 -37.00
CA SER A 432 -8.43 -19.22 -37.53
C SER A 432 -9.59 -18.30 -37.13
N ASP A 433 -9.51 -17.53 -36.03
CA ASP A 433 -10.75 -16.97 -35.46
C ASP A 433 -10.89 -15.45 -35.21
N LYS A 434 -9.90 -14.56 -35.01
CA LYS A 434 -10.27 -13.19 -34.55
C LYS A 434 -9.58 -11.91 -35.04
N THR A 435 -8.64 -11.88 -35.99
CA THR A 435 -8.23 -10.58 -36.59
C THR A 435 -7.63 -10.69 -37.99
N SER A 436 -8.09 -9.83 -38.92
CA SER A 436 -7.56 -9.70 -40.29
C SER A 436 -6.08 -9.33 -40.33
N PHE A 437 -5.57 -8.69 -39.27
CA PHE A 437 -4.18 -8.29 -39.13
C PHE A 437 -3.23 -9.48 -38.87
N LEU A 438 -3.67 -10.49 -38.12
CA LEU A 438 -2.88 -11.70 -37.84
C LEU A 438 -2.80 -12.67 -39.04
N ASN A 439 -3.76 -12.59 -39.97
CA ASN A 439 -3.78 -13.38 -41.21
C ASN A 439 -2.82 -12.86 -42.29
N MET A 440 -2.37 -11.60 -42.20
CA MET A 440 -1.33 -11.07 -43.07
C MET A 440 0.08 -11.57 -42.69
N ILE A 441 0.26 -12.04 -41.46
CA ILE A 441 1.54 -12.60 -40.99
C ILE A 441 1.59 -14.09 -41.39
N THR A 442 1.81 -14.37 -42.68
CA THR A 442 1.86 -15.73 -43.24
C THR A 442 3.06 -16.55 -42.74
N LYS A 443 4.13 -15.88 -42.28
CA LYS A 443 5.29 -16.49 -41.61
C LYS A 443 5.78 -15.57 -40.49
N VAL A 444 5.63 -15.99 -39.23
CA VAL A 444 6.57 -15.53 -38.20
C VAL A 444 7.82 -16.38 -38.41
N GLN A 445 8.81 -15.86 -39.14
CA GLN A 445 10.15 -16.42 -39.04
C GLN A 445 10.65 -16.09 -37.63
N ILE A 446 10.49 -17.03 -36.70
CA ILE A 446 11.37 -17.07 -35.52
C ILE A 446 12.73 -17.51 -36.07
N GLY A 447 13.48 -16.53 -36.59
CA GLY A 447 14.83 -16.75 -37.04
C GLY A 447 15.66 -17.24 -35.85
N ARG A 448 16.19 -18.46 -35.95
CA ARG A 448 17.33 -18.86 -35.12
C ARG A 448 18.50 -17.96 -35.50
N GLY A 449 18.70 -16.89 -34.74
CA GLY A 449 19.79 -15.95 -34.96
C GLY A 449 19.77 -14.83 -33.91
N ARG A 450 20.96 -14.36 -33.53
CA ARG A 450 21.21 -13.28 -32.54
C ARG A 450 20.54 -11.92 -32.86
N MET A 451 19.78 -11.81 -33.95
CA MET A 451 19.35 -10.57 -34.57
C MET A 451 17.84 -10.56 -34.76
N PHE A 452 17.15 -9.57 -34.21
CA PHE A 452 15.75 -9.30 -34.51
C PHE A 452 15.62 -7.86 -35.04
N LYS A 453 14.79 -7.69 -36.07
CA LYS A 453 14.55 -6.38 -36.70
C LYS A 453 13.19 -5.87 -36.20
N MET A 454 13.17 -4.74 -35.50
CA MET A 454 11.94 -4.06 -35.09
C MET A 454 11.74 -2.79 -35.91
N GLY A 455 10.61 -2.69 -36.61
CA GLY A 455 10.22 -1.52 -37.40
C GLY A 455 11.07 -1.27 -38.66
N ASP A 456 10.99 -0.05 -39.17
CA ASP A 456 11.65 0.39 -40.42
C ASP A 456 13.16 0.68 -40.27
N ASN A 457 13.72 0.51 -39.07
CA ASN A 457 15.15 0.72 -38.85
C ASN A 457 16.00 -0.38 -39.51
N SER A 458 17.01 0.04 -40.27
CA SER A 458 17.89 -0.83 -41.08
C SER A 458 18.89 -1.66 -40.26
N ALA A 459 19.09 -1.33 -38.97
CA ALA A 459 20.01 -2.04 -38.10
C ALA A 459 19.32 -3.18 -37.32
N PRO A 460 19.78 -4.44 -37.44
CA PRO A 460 19.28 -5.53 -36.61
C PRO A 460 19.65 -5.27 -35.13
N GLY A 461 18.66 -5.36 -34.24
CA GLY A 461 18.89 -5.36 -32.80
C GLY A 461 19.49 -6.70 -32.38
N TYR A 462 20.58 -6.66 -31.62
CA TYR A 462 21.22 -7.86 -31.09
C TYR A 462 20.60 -8.24 -29.75
N MET A 463 20.15 -9.47 -29.60
CA MET A 463 19.80 -10.01 -28.28
C MET A 463 21.12 -10.31 -27.55
N SER A 464 21.56 -9.39 -26.70
CA SER A 464 22.89 -9.44 -26.07
C SER A 464 23.00 -10.48 -24.97
N LYS A 465 21.92 -10.79 -24.24
CA LYS A 465 21.91 -11.80 -23.18
C LYS A 465 20.49 -12.31 -22.92
N PHE A 466 20.35 -13.62 -22.74
CA PHE A 466 19.17 -14.23 -22.15
C PHE A 466 19.53 -14.50 -20.70
N GLU A 467 19.01 -13.69 -19.79
CA GLU A 467 19.19 -13.88 -18.35
C GLU A 467 17.84 -14.25 -17.77
N THR A 468 17.82 -15.31 -16.96
CA THR A 468 16.71 -15.49 -16.04
C THR A 468 16.89 -14.47 -14.93
N SER A 469 15.88 -13.65 -14.66
CA SER A 469 15.86 -12.77 -13.48
C SER A 469 15.80 -13.56 -12.15
N TYR A 470 15.83 -14.89 -12.23
CA TYR A 470 15.63 -15.83 -11.15
C TYR A 470 16.54 -17.05 -11.31
N ILE A 471 17.23 -17.46 -10.25
CA ILE A 471 18.03 -18.70 -10.25
C ILE A 471 17.10 -19.87 -9.92
N ILE A 472 16.82 -20.70 -10.92
CA ILE A 472 15.97 -21.89 -10.74
C ILE A 472 16.78 -22.96 -9.98
N PRO A 473 16.31 -23.44 -8.81
CA PRO A 473 16.93 -24.54 -8.09
C PRO A 473 17.08 -25.78 -8.99
N ARG A 474 18.22 -26.47 -8.89
CA ARG A 474 18.49 -27.70 -9.63
C ARG A 474 17.42 -28.77 -9.34
N THR A 475 16.95 -28.86 -8.11
CA THR A 475 15.89 -29.79 -7.70
C THR A 475 14.61 -29.58 -8.50
N LEU A 476 14.23 -28.33 -8.79
CA LEU A 476 13.05 -28.00 -9.60
C LEU A 476 13.27 -28.29 -11.10
N MET A 477 14.52 -28.35 -11.57
CA MET A 477 14.80 -28.82 -12.93
C MET A 477 14.60 -30.33 -13.08
N ILE A 478 14.82 -31.09 -12.01
CA ILE A 478 14.67 -32.54 -11.99
C ILE A 478 13.22 -32.93 -11.71
N PHE A 479 12.58 -32.23 -10.77
CA PHE A 479 11.21 -32.49 -10.29
C PHE A 479 10.37 -31.19 -10.35
N PRO A 480 9.96 -30.73 -11.54
CA PRO A 480 9.21 -29.49 -11.69
C PRO A 480 7.87 -29.50 -10.95
N GLU A 481 7.24 -30.67 -10.79
CA GLU A 481 6.03 -30.86 -9.99
C GLU A 481 6.21 -30.48 -8.52
N TYR A 482 7.45 -30.54 -8.01
CA TYR A 482 7.78 -30.13 -6.65
C TYR A 482 7.61 -28.64 -6.43
N TYR A 483 7.69 -27.82 -7.49
CA TYR A 483 7.44 -26.39 -7.40
C TYR A 483 6.00 -26.11 -6.96
N ASN A 484 5.01 -26.67 -7.68
CA ASN A 484 3.60 -26.46 -7.36
C ASN A 484 3.25 -26.99 -5.97
N TYR A 485 3.81 -28.14 -5.60
CA TYR A 485 3.63 -28.69 -4.25
C TYR A 485 4.21 -27.76 -3.17
N SER A 486 5.46 -27.35 -3.32
CA SER A 486 6.15 -26.49 -2.34
C SER A 486 5.51 -25.12 -2.26
N TRP A 487 5.13 -24.54 -3.40
CA TRP A 487 4.40 -23.28 -3.48
C TRP A 487 3.06 -23.37 -2.79
N ASN A 488 2.22 -24.36 -3.13
CA ASN A 488 0.93 -24.54 -2.48
C ASN A 488 1.06 -24.80 -0.98
N LYS A 489 2.08 -25.55 -0.55
CA LYS A 489 2.37 -25.74 0.86
C LYS A 489 2.69 -24.41 1.54
N LEU A 490 3.63 -23.62 1.02
CA LEU A 490 3.99 -22.31 1.57
C LEU A 490 2.82 -21.32 1.59
N GLN A 491 1.94 -21.39 0.58
CA GLN A 491 0.76 -20.54 0.49
C GLN A 491 -0.33 -20.87 1.50
N ASN A 492 -0.47 -22.14 1.88
CA ASN A 492 -1.61 -22.61 2.68
C ASN A 492 -1.24 -23.09 4.11
N GLU A 493 0.06 -23.30 4.40
CA GLU A 493 0.49 -23.82 5.70
C GLU A 493 0.28 -22.76 6.81
N GLU A 494 -0.77 -22.91 7.59
CA GLU A 494 -0.90 -22.18 8.85
C GLU A 494 0.04 -22.80 9.88
N TRP A 495 0.79 -21.97 10.61
CA TRP A 495 1.57 -22.41 11.75
C TRP A 495 0.72 -22.27 13.00
N GLU A 496 0.81 -23.18 13.96
CA GLU A 496 -0.05 -23.11 15.16
C GLU A 496 0.31 -21.87 16.01
N GLU A 497 -0.64 -21.23 16.70
CA GLU A 497 -0.29 -20.13 17.63
C GLU A 497 0.58 -20.63 18.80
N ASN A 498 0.39 -21.88 19.20
CA ASN A 498 1.26 -22.60 20.15
C ASN A 498 2.65 -22.89 19.55
N ASP A 499 2.79 -22.83 18.22
CA ASP A 499 4.11 -22.87 17.60
C ASP A 499 4.96 -21.62 17.87
N ALA A 500 4.36 -20.53 18.34
CA ALA A 500 5.08 -19.32 18.73
C ALA A 500 5.13 -19.09 20.26
N LYS A 501 4.32 -19.81 21.07
CA LYS A 501 4.11 -19.45 22.49
C LYS A 501 4.14 -20.55 23.56
N THR A 502 4.31 -21.85 23.27
CA THR A 502 4.29 -22.86 24.35
C THR A 502 5.66 -23.44 24.74
N HIS A 503 5.99 -23.18 26.02
CA HIS A 503 6.70 -24.00 27.01
C HIS A 503 7.99 -24.74 26.61
N CYS A 504 9.14 -24.18 26.98
CA CYS A 504 9.87 -24.52 28.21
C CYS A 504 10.99 -23.51 28.47
#